data_AF-A0A1Z4N5W2-F1
#
_entry.id   AF-A0A1Z4N5W2-F1
#
_cell.length_a   1.000
_cell.length_b   1.000
_cell.length_c   1.000
_cell.angle_alpha   90.00
_cell.angle_beta   90.00
_cell.angle_gamma   90.00
#
_symmetry.space_group_name_H-M   'P 1'
#
loop_
_entity.id
_entity.type
_entity.pdbx_description
1 polymer ?
#
loop_
_entity_poly.entity_id
_entity_poly.type
_entity_poly.pdbx_seq_one_letter_code
_entity_poly.pdbx_strand_id
1 'polypeptide(L)'
;MNVLELLRLKQLRFEVAKQLVLQEWQPEDLSIPKCPKCDRKGSATSYQSQGNSVCYCIRCNYYFKEISPSRTCQCTVPGHDKGCHGCPNFEQFMEHIGKQLLELEHLSLAQLQGLLPHKH
;
A
#
# COMPACT_ATOMS: atom_id res chain seq x y z
N MET A 1 -33.84 4.18 -3.53
CA MET A 1 -32.83 3.68 -2.58
C MET A 1 -32.79 4.61 -1.39
N ASN A 2 -32.98 4.11 -0.18
CA ASN A 2 -32.88 4.89 1.06
C ASN A 2 -31.41 5.06 1.49
N VAL A 3 -31.15 5.90 2.49
CA VAL A 3 -29.80 6.20 2.97
C VAL A 3 -29.07 4.94 3.47
N LEU A 4 -29.76 4.03 4.17
CA LEU A 4 -29.18 2.80 4.67
C LEU A 4 -28.77 1.85 3.54
N GLU A 5 -29.59 1.75 2.50
CA GLU A 5 -29.29 0.98 1.30
C GLU A 5 -28.09 1.56 0.53
N LEU A 6 -28.00 2.90 0.43
CA LEU A 6 -26.84 3.56 -0.17
C LEU A 6 -25.55 3.28 0.61
N LEU A 7 -25.60 3.38 1.94
CA LEU A 7 -24.45 3.08 2.79
C LEU A 7 -24.02 1.62 2.66
N ARG A 8 -24.98 0.69 2.62
CA ARG A 8 -24.72 -0.74 2.43
C ARG A 8 -24.08 -1.03 1.08
N LEU A 9 -24.53 -0.37 0.02
CA LEU A 9 -23.94 -0.50 -1.31
C LEU A 9 -22.51 0.02 -1.35
N LYS A 10 -22.24 1.18 -0.73
CA LYS A 10 -20.88 1.72 -0.60
C LYS A 10 -19.96 0.80 0.19
N GLN A 11 -20.44 0.24 1.29
CA GLN A 11 -19.69 -0.72 2.09
C GLN A 11 -19.37 -1.97 1.26
N LEU A 12 -20.35 -2.54 0.54
CA LEU A 12 -20.14 -3.70 -0.31
C LEU A 12 -19.09 -3.43 -1.41
N ARG A 13 -19.15 -2.27 -2.07
CA ARG A 13 -18.14 -1.87 -3.06
C ARG A 13 -16.75 -1.80 -2.46
N PHE A 14 -16.62 -1.23 -1.25
CA PHE A 14 -15.35 -1.17 -0.56
C PHE A 14 -14.82 -2.56 -0.19
N GLU A 15 -15.68 -3.44 0.31
CA GLU A 15 -15.31 -4.82 0.63
C GLU A 15 -14.83 -5.59 -0.61
N VAL A 16 -15.55 -5.47 -1.74
CA VAL A 16 -15.14 -6.07 -3.02
C VAL A 16 -13.81 -5.47 -3.50
N ALA A 17 -13.68 -4.14 -3.54
CA ALA A 17 -12.44 -3.47 -3.94
C ALA A 17 -11.25 -3.93 -3.10
N LYS A 18 -11.42 -3.99 -1.77
CA LYS A 18 -10.39 -4.48 -0.86
C LYS A 18 -9.97 -5.91 -1.18
N GLN A 19 -10.93 -6.81 -1.44
CA GLN A 19 -10.62 -8.20 -1.78
C GLN A 19 -9.85 -8.31 -3.10
N LEU A 20 -10.30 -7.60 -4.14
CA LEU A 20 -9.63 -7.59 -5.44
C LEU A 20 -8.19 -7.07 -5.32
N VAL A 21 -7.98 -5.95 -4.62
CA VAL A 21 -6.64 -5.41 -4.40
C VAL A 21 -5.78 -6.38 -3.59
N LEU A 22 -6.32 -7.02 -2.55
CA LEU A 22 -5.56 -7.99 -1.75
C LEU A 22 -5.06 -9.20 -2.54
N GLN A 23 -5.79 -9.64 -3.58
CA GLN A 23 -5.37 -10.76 -4.42
C GLN A 23 -4.11 -10.45 -5.24
N GLU A 24 -3.93 -9.19 -5.63
CA GLU A 24 -2.80 -8.71 -6.43
C GLU A 24 -1.76 -7.95 -5.58
N TRP A 25 -2.05 -7.74 -4.29
CA TRP A 25 -1.24 -6.88 -3.44
C TRP A 25 0.13 -7.49 -3.15
N GLN A 26 1.16 -6.79 -3.62
CA GLN A 26 2.56 -7.07 -3.28
C GLN A 26 3.11 -5.86 -2.54
N PRO A 27 3.19 -5.90 -1.19
CA PRO A 27 3.70 -4.77 -0.44
C PRO A 27 5.13 -4.47 -0.85
N GLU A 28 5.42 -3.18 -0.99
CA GLU A 28 6.76 -2.74 -1.31
C GLU A 28 7.70 -3.06 -0.13
N ASP A 29 8.85 -3.69 -0.38
CA ASP A 29 9.88 -3.85 0.65
C ASP A 29 10.50 -2.48 0.91
N LEU A 30 10.11 -1.90 2.04
CA LEU A 30 10.58 -0.59 2.49
C LEU A 30 11.95 -0.66 3.16
N SER A 31 12.47 -1.85 3.50
CA SER A 31 13.78 -2.00 4.14
C SER A 31 14.94 -1.48 3.28
N ILE A 32 14.73 -1.43 1.96
CA ILE A 32 15.71 -0.95 0.98
C ILE A 32 15.40 0.51 0.63
N PRO A 33 16.27 1.47 1.04
CA PRO A 33 16.04 2.88 0.78
C PRO A 33 16.14 3.22 -0.72
N LYS A 34 15.22 4.07 -1.21
CA LYS A 34 15.24 4.64 -2.56
C LYS A 34 16.23 5.81 -2.63
N CYS A 35 16.95 5.95 -3.74
CA CYS A 35 17.77 7.13 -3.98
C CYS A 35 16.89 8.36 -4.27
N PRO A 36 17.00 9.47 -3.53
CA PRO A 36 16.15 10.65 -3.74
C PRO A 36 16.41 11.39 -5.06
N LYS A 37 17.50 11.07 -5.77
CA LYS A 37 17.81 11.68 -7.08
C LYS A 37 17.25 10.92 -8.28
N CYS A 38 17.11 9.60 -8.19
CA CYS A 38 16.73 8.77 -9.34
C CYS A 38 15.62 7.76 -9.04
N ASP A 39 15.13 7.74 -7.80
CA ASP A 39 14.03 6.93 -7.30
C ASP A 39 14.19 5.41 -7.46
N ARG A 40 15.40 4.92 -7.80
CA ARG A 40 15.68 3.49 -7.87
C ARG A 40 15.89 2.88 -6.49
N LYS A 41 15.22 1.74 -6.27
CA LYS A 41 15.52 0.78 -5.19
C LYS A 41 16.79 -0.01 -5.48
N GLY A 42 17.51 -0.42 -4.43
CA GLY A 42 18.55 -1.46 -4.51
C GLY A 42 19.91 -1.04 -5.09
N SER A 43 20.13 0.25 -5.36
CA SER A 43 21.45 0.76 -5.77
C SER A 43 22.17 1.52 -4.65
N ALA A 44 21.59 1.49 -3.44
CA ALA A 44 22.09 2.15 -2.26
C ALA A 44 22.87 1.16 -1.38
N THR A 45 24.17 1.40 -1.18
CA THR A 45 24.95 0.69 -0.16
C THR A 45 24.81 1.44 1.17
N SER A 46 24.45 0.75 2.26
CA SER A 46 24.43 1.34 3.61
C SER A 46 25.79 1.19 4.29
N TYR A 47 26.25 2.25 4.96
CA TYR A 47 27.44 2.20 5.82
C TYR A 47 27.20 3.01 7.09
N GLN A 48 27.77 2.56 8.21
CA GLN A 48 27.71 3.28 9.47
C GLN A 48 28.84 4.30 9.54
N SER A 49 28.51 5.57 9.76
CA SER A 49 29.49 6.63 10.01
C SER A 49 29.05 7.44 11.23
N GLN A 50 29.85 7.42 12.30
CA GLN A 50 29.64 8.22 13.52
C GLN A 50 28.21 8.14 14.09
N GLY A 51 27.63 6.93 14.12
CA GLY A 51 26.27 6.69 14.64
C GLY A 51 25.12 7.00 13.67
N ASN A 52 25.42 7.50 12.46
CA ASN A 52 24.43 7.71 11.41
C ASN A 52 24.59 6.64 10.32
N SER A 53 23.48 6.02 9.92
CA SER A 53 23.43 5.23 8.69
C SER A 53 23.33 6.16 7.49
N VAL A 54 24.26 6.02 6.55
CA VAL A 54 24.26 6.78 5.30
C VAL A 54 24.14 5.79 4.14
N CYS A 55 23.33 6.15 3.17
CA CYS A 55 23.10 5.41 1.94
C CYS A 55 23.87 6.07 0.79
N TYR A 56 24.49 5.25 -0.06
CA TYR A 56 25.19 5.74 -1.25
C TYR A 56 24.62 5.12 -2.52
N CYS A 57 24.08 5.95 -3.42
CA CYS A 57 23.61 5.49 -4.72
C CYS A 57 24.75 5.44 -5.74
N ILE A 58 25.10 4.24 -6.21
CA ILE A 58 26.19 4.01 -7.18
C ILE A 58 25.95 4.73 -8.51
N ARG A 59 24.70 4.75 -9.00
CA ARG A 59 24.34 5.35 -10.28
C ARG A 59 24.43 6.88 -10.27
N CYS A 60 24.04 7.50 -9.15
CA CYS A 60 23.99 8.95 -9.01
C CYS A 60 25.26 9.54 -8.38
N ASN A 61 26.17 8.68 -7.91
CA ASN A 61 27.30 9.07 -7.05
C ASN A 61 26.85 10.02 -5.93
N TYR A 62 25.77 9.65 -5.22
CA TYR A 62 25.09 10.54 -4.28
C TYR A 62 24.90 9.88 -2.92
N TYR A 63 25.32 10.58 -1.88
CA TYR A 63 25.13 10.21 -0.49
C TYR A 63 23.86 10.84 0.07
N PHE A 64 23.09 10.07 0.81
CA PHE A 64 21.88 10.52 1.47
C PHE A 64 21.71 9.81 2.81
N LYS A 65 21.06 10.46 3.77
CA LYS A 65 20.76 9.82 5.05
C LYS A 65 19.83 8.64 4.79
N GLU A 66 20.09 7.52 5.45
CA GLU A 66 19.10 6.46 5.53
C GLU A 66 17.88 7.06 6.24
N ILE A 67 16.83 7.36 5.48
CA ILE A 67 15.52 7.58 6.07
C ILE A 67 15.17 6.20 6.55
N SER A 68 15.33 5.95 7.86
CA SER A 68 14.92 4.69 8.43
C SER A 68 13.48 4.50 7.96
N PRO A 69 13.18 3.44 7.19
CA PRO A 69 11.81 2.96 7.13
C PRO A 69 11.44 2.85 8.60
N SER A 70 10.35 3.50 9.02
CA SER A 70 9.88 3.29 10.38
C SER A 70 9.89 1.78 10.58
N ARG A 71 10.76 1.28 11.48
CA ARG A 71 11.03 -0.16 11.68
C ARG A 71 9.76 -0.95 12.04
N THR A 72 8.63 -0.25 12.13
CA THR A 72 7.31 -0.67 12.55
C THR A 72 6.37 -1.04 11.39
N CYS A 73 6.71 -0.81 10.12
CA CYS A 73 5.82 -1.16 9.01
C CYS A 73 6.04 -2.60 8.50
N GLN A 74 5.84 -3.59 9.38
CA GLN A 74 5.79 -5.02 9.03
C GLN A 74 4.36 -5.48 8.65
N CYS A 75 3.54 -4.56 8.15
CA CYS A 75 2.14 -4.81 7.86
C CYS A 75 2.00 -5.67 6.60
N THR A 76 1.81 -6.96 6.79
CA THR A 76 1.50 -7.91 5.70
C THR A 76 0.14 -7.63 5.08
N VAL A 77 -0.83 -7.20 5.89
CA VAL A 77 -2.16 -6.77 5.46
C VAL A 77 -2.35 -5.28 5.78
N PRO A 78 -2.43 -4.40 4.78
CA PRO A 78 -2.63 -2.97 4.99
C PRO A 78 -3.92 -2.67 5.77
N GLY A 79 -3.82 -1.86 6.82
CA GLY A 79 -4.96 -1.41 7.63
C GLY A 79 -5.54 -2.45 8.59
N HIS A 80 -4.84 -3.57 8.82
CA HIS A 80 -5.24 -4.55 9.84
C HIS A 80 -5.03 -4.00 11.26
N ASP A 81 -3.83 -3.47 11.52
CA ASP A 81 -3.48 -2.86 12.80
C ASP A 81 -3.50 -1.33 12.71
N LYS A 82 -3.89 -0.65 13.79
CA LYS A 82 -3.89 0.82 13.85
C LYS A 82 -2.51 1.42 13.56
N GLY A 83 -1.44 0.72 13.93
CA GLY A 83 -0.06 1.12 13.63
C GLY A 83 0.28 1.09 12.14
N CYS A 84 -0.50 0.36 11.33
CA CYS A 84 -0.31 0.26 9.89
C CYS A 84 -0.90 1.42 9.10
N HIS A 85 -1.77 2.24 9.70
CA HIS A 85 -2.42 3.35 9.00
C HIS A 85 -1.43 4.47 8.59
N GLY A 86 -0.28 4.56 9.25
CA GLY A 86 0.79 5.51 8.89
C GLY A 86 1.87 4.90 7.98
N CYS A 87 1.66 3.69 7.46
CA CYS A 87 2.66 3.03 6.62
C CYS A 87 2.53 3.48 5.16
N PRO A 88 3.65 3.73 4.45
CA PRO A 88 3.62 4.03 3.02
C PRO A 88 2.91 2.95 2.18
N ASN A 89 3.06 1.67 2.58
CA ASN A 89 2.34 0.56 1.96
C ASN A 89 0.81 0.66 2.15
N PHE A 90 0.34 1.25 3.27
CA PHE A 90 -1.08 1.47 3.48
C PHE A 90 -1.61 2.62 2.62
N GLU A 91 -0.87 3.72 2.50
CA GLU A 91 -1.22 4.82 1.60
C GLU A 91 -1.34 4.33 0.15
N GLN A 92 -0.33 3.61 -0.34
CA GLN A 92 -0.37 3.00 -1.67
C GLN A 92 -1.56 2.04 -1.80
N PHE A 93 -1.78 1.15 -0.82
CA PHE A 93 -2.92 0.24 -0.85
C PHE A 93 -4.27 0.97 -0.96
N MET A 94 -4.44 2.09 -0.24
CA MET A 94 -5.64 2.91 -0.33
C MET A 94 -5.80 3.58 -1.71
N GLU A 95 -4.71 3.96 -2.39
CA GLU A 95 -4.76 4.43 -3.78
C GLU A 95 -5.25 3.33 -4.74
N HIS A 96 -4.77 2.09 -4.55
CA HIS A 96 -5.24 0.94 -5.34
C HIS A 96 -6.73 0.65 -5.09
N ILE A 97 -7.19 0.73 -3.84
CA ILE A 97 -8.62 0.65 -3.52
C ILE A 97 -9.39 1.76 -4.21
N GLY A 98 -8.88 3.00 -4.19
CA GLY A 98 -9.52 4.14 -4.84
C GLY A 98 -9.74 3.91 -6.33
N LYS A 99 -8.75 3.37 -7.04
CA LYS A 99 -8.88 2.98 -8.46
C LYS A 99 -9.95 1.91 -8.66
N GLN A 100 -9.93 0.85 -7.84
CA GLN A 100 -10.93 -0.21 -7.92
C GLN A 100 -12.35 0.28 -7.60
N LEU A 101 -12.51 1.23 -6.68
CA LEU A 101 -13.82 1.82 -6.38
C LEU A 101 -14.43 2.55 -7.59
N LEU A 102 -13.61 3.22 -8.41
CA LEU A 102 -14.06 3.86 -9.64
C LEU A 102 -14.52 2.80 -10.66
N GLU A 103 -13.80 1.69 -10.76
CA GLU A 103 -14.17 0.57 -11.63
C GLU A 103 -15.48 -0.11 -11.17
N LEU A 104 -15.75 -0.18 -9.86
CA LEU A 104 -16.94 -0.83 -9.31
C LEU A 104 -18.18 0.09 -9.18
N GLU A 105 -18.04 1.39 -9.45
CA GLU A 105 -19.09 2.39 -9.20
C GLU A 105 -20.39 2.10 -9.95
N HIS A 106 -20.27 1.60 -11.18
CA HIS A 106 -21.39 1.33 -12.08
C HIS A 106 -22.04 -0.04 -11.84
N LEU A 107 -21.47 -0.88 -10.99
CA LEU A 107 -21.99 -2.23 -10.73
C LEU A 107 -23.19 -2.21 -9.78
N SER A 108 -24.15 -3.07 -10.10
CA SER A 108 -25.30 -3.39 -9.27
C SER A 108 -24.93 -4.28 -8.08
N LEU A 109 -25.83 -4.37 -7.10
CA LEU A 109 -25.64 -5.20 -5.91
C LEU A 109 -25.42 -6.67 -6.25
N ALA A 110 -26.17 -7.23 -7.21
CA ALA A 110 -26.03 -8.63 -7.63
C ALA A 110 -24.66 -8.88 -8.31
N GLN A 111 -24.21 -7.94 -9.14
CA GLN A 111 -22.89 -8.03 -9.78
C GLN A 111 -21.76 -7.97 -8.75
N LEU A 112 -21.86 -7.06 -7.77
CA LEU A 112 -20.87 -6.95 -6.69
C LEU A 112 -20.83 -8.21 -5.82
N GLN A 113 -21.98 -8.82 -5.52
CA GLN A 113 -22.03 -10.08 -4.77
C GLN A 113 -21.37 -11.24 -5.51
N GLY A 114 -21.47 -11.28 -6.84
CA GLY A 114 -20.79 -12.28 -7.67
C GLY A 114 -19.27 -12.16 -7.70
N LEU A 115 -18.71 -11.01 -7.28
CA LEU A 115 -17.26 -10.77 -7.20
C LEU A 115 -16.65 -11.15 -5.84
N LEU A 116 -17.49 -11.38 -4.82
CA LEU A 116 -16.99 -11.83 -3.53
C LEU A 116 -16.62 -13.32 -3.61
N PRO A 117 -15.46 -13.73 -3.07
CA PRO A 117 -15.12 -15.15 -3.00
C PRO A 117 -16.20 -15.89 -2.21
N HIS A 118 -16.79 -16.91 -2.81
CA HIS A 118 -17.70 -17.82 -2.11
C HIS A 118 -16.89 -18.46 -0.97
N LYS A 119 -17.28 -18.18 0.28
CA LYS A 119 -16.77 -18.94 1.43
C LYS A 119 -17.22 -20.38 1.25
N HIS A 120 -16.31 -21.25 0.82
CA HIS A 120 -16.45 -22.69 0.96
C HIS A 120 -16.15 -23.10 2.40
#